data_AF-A0A1G1PDZ2-F1
#
_entry.id   AF-A0A1G1PDZ2-F1
#
_cell.length_a   1.000
_cell.length_b   1.000
_cell.length_c   1.000
_cell.angle_alpha   90.00
_cell.angle_beta   90.00
_cell.angle_gamma   90.00
#
_symmetry.space_group_name_H-M   'P 1'
#
loop_
_entity.id
_entity.type
_entity.pdbx_description
1 polymer ?
#
loop_
_entity_poly.entity_id
_entity_poly.type
_entity_poly.pdbx_seq_one_letter_code
_entity_poly.pdbx_strand_id
1 'polypeptide(L)'
;MNNNTAVVEQQKLQQDTISVRPSKRSQDYQQIVLYKDVNPLDWEDWHWQLKHRIRTKEELAQVIKLTPEEEQGIKKASGRLSLAITPYWATLIDPEDPNCPLRRQAVPVMSESAIGPHEMVDPLAEDRDSPAPHLVHRYPDRVLLLATEHCAMYCRHCTRRRLVGDHQESNSVSRFDAAVEYIKSNRKIRDVLISGGDPLIMQDEEIEVLLQKISSISHVEFLRLGTRVPVTLPQRITEKLVNILKKYSPLWISIHFNHPKEITKRCKIACDMLSDAGIPLGSQTVLLKGINDRPYIMRRLMHDLLKMRVRPYYIYQCDPVKGTQHFRTPVAVGINIMEKLRGHTSGYAVPTYVIDGPGGGGKIPIGPNYILSQAKGKYVLRNYKGKIYTYLE
;
A
#
# COMPACT_ATOMS: atom_id res chain seq x y z
N MET A 1 44.27 -32.69 -12.10
CA MET A 1 43.87 -31.46 -12.84
C MET A 1 42.49 -30.94 -12.42
N ASN A 2 42.14 -30.96 -11.12
CA ASN A 2 40.83 -30.50 -10.62
C ASN A 2 41.02 -29.60 -9.38
N ASN A 3 41.51 -28.39 -9.57
CA ASN A 3 41.50 -27.37 -8.49
C ASN A 3 41.34 -25.92 -8.98
N ASN A 4 41.22 -25.67 -10.29
CA ASN A 4 41.12 -24.30 -10.83
C ASN A 4 39.69 -23.86 -11.16
N THR A 5 38.70 -24.75 -11.20
CA THR A 5 37.33 -24.37 -11.57
C THR A 5 36.53 -23.84 -10.38
N ALA A 6 36.79 -24.33 -9.15
CA ALA A 6 36.09 -23.88 -7.94
C ALA A 6 36.54 -22.49 -7.45
N VAL A 7 37.79 -22.11 -7.71
CA VAL A 7 38.34 -20.79 -7.31
C VAL A 7 37.82 -19.67 -8.22
N VAL A 8 37.62 -19.96 -9.51
CA VAL A 8 37.08 -19.00 -10.49
C VAL A 8 35.58 -18.74 -10.26
N GLU A 9 34.84 -19.72 -9.75
CA GLU A 9 33.41 -19.57 -9.45
C GLU A 9 33.17 -18.79 -8.13
N GLN A 10 34.06 -18.94 -7.14
CA GLN A 10 34.03 -18.10 -5.92
C GLN A 10 34.46 -16.66 -6.18
N GLN A 11 35.39 -16.41 -7.12
CA GLN A 11 35.80 -15.04 -7.49
C GLN A 11 34.74 -14.30 -8.32
N LYS A 12 33.91 -14.99 -9.11
CA LYS A 12 32.78 -14.37 -9.83
C LYS A 12 31.59 -14.01 -8.95
N LEU A 13 31.45 -14.63 -7.77
CA LEU A 13 30.40 -14.30 -6.80
C LEU A 13 30.71 -13.06 -5.94
N GLN A 14 31.91 -12.48 -6.07
CA GLN A 14 32.36 -11.34 -5.28
C GLN A 14 32.42 -9.99 -6.03
N GLN A 15 31.99 -9.92 -7.30
CA GLN A 15 32.14 -8.70 -8.12
C GLN A 15 30.83 -8.01 -8.58
N ASP A 16 29.67 -8.41 -8.08
CA ASP A 16 28.40 -7.67 -8.27
C ASP A 16 27.95 -6.90 -7.01
N THR A 17 28.90 -6.45 -6.18
CA THR A 17 28.63 -5.34 -5.25
C THR A 17 28.56 -4.04 -6.06
N ILE A 18 27.42 -3.83 -6.74
CA ILE A 18 26.99 -2.48 -7.14
C ILE A 18 27.11 -1.63 -5.87
N SER A 19 27.95 -0.60 -5.93
CA SER A 19 28.11 0.37 -4.85
C SER A 19 26.76 1.08 -4.65
N VAL A 20 25.91 0.51 -3.81
CA VAL A 20 24.72 1.19 -3.32
C VAL A 20 25.25 2.34 -2.47
N ARG A 21 25.28 3.55 -3.03
CA ARG A 21 25.51 4.77 -2.23
C ARG A 21 24.63 4.64 -0.99
N PRO A 22 25.18 4.80 0.23
CA PRO A 22 24.36 4.75 1.42
C PRO A 22 23.24 5.77 1.26
N SER A 23 22.01 5.27 1.15
CA SER A 23 20.81 6.09 1.02
C SER A 23 20.83 7.10 2.14
N LYS A 24 20.80 8.40 1.81
CA LYS A 24 20.56 9.45 2.79
C LYS A 24 19.30 9.06 3.59
N ARG A 25 19.40 9.13 4.92
CA ARG A 25 18.25 8.95 5.83
C ARG A 25 17.24 10.08 5.57
N SER A 26 16.01 9.94 6.09
CA SER A 26 15.01 11.02 6.09
C SER A 26 15.65 12.35 6.50
N GLN A 27 15.34 13.41 5.77
CA GLN A 27 15.85 14.74 6.09
C GLN A 27 15.19 15.26 7.36
N ASP A 28 15.92 16.02 8.15
CA ASP A 28 15.30 16.81 9.21
C ASP A 28 14.43 17.88 8.55
N TYR A 29 13.17 18.00 8.97
CA TYR A 29 12.25 18.98 8.38
C TYR A 29 12.74 20.41 8.60
N GLN A 30 13.52 20.66 9.65
CA GLN A 30 14.10 21.97 9.91
C GLN A 30 15.16 22.39 8.87
N GLN A 31 15.64 21.45 8.06
CA GLN A 31 16.57 21.71 6.95
C GLN A 31 15.84 22.03 5.63
N ILE A 32 14.52 21.82 5.58
CA ILE A 32 13.71 22.11 4.40
C ILE A 32 13.21 23.54 4.52
N VAL A 33 13.49 24.38 3.51
CA VAL A 33 13.17 25.82 3.52
C VAL A 33 11.71 26.08 3.89
N LEU A 34 10.80 25.25 3.37
CA LEU A 34 9.36 25.35 3.60
C LEU A 34 8.94 25.08 5.06
N TYR A 35 9.74 24.34 5.84
CA TYR A 35 9.38 23.87 7.19
C TYR A 35 10.38 24.28 8.28
N LYS A 36 11.42 25.05 7.95
CA LYS A 36 12.52 25.41 8.85
C LYS A 36 12.08 26.09 10.16
N ASP A 37 11.01 26.88 10.10
CA ASP A 37 10.49 27.67 11.23
C ASP A 37 9.25 27.05 11.88
N VAL A 38 8.89 25.81 11.53
CA VAL A 38 7.70 25.14 12.06
C VAL A 38 7.92 24.72 13.52
N ASN A 39 6.96 25.07 14.37
CA ASN A 39 6.94 24.63 15.76
C ASN A 39 6.90 23.08 15.82
N PRO A 40 7.80 22.41 16.57
CA PRO A 40 7.78 20.96 16.73
C PRO A 40 6.44 20.37 17.18
N LEU A 41 5.64 21.11 17.96
CA LEU A 41 4.30 20.67 18.37
C LEU A 41 3.32 20.65 17.21
N ASP A 42 3.37 21.66 16.33
CA ASP A 42 2.57 21.71 15.10
C ASP A 42 2.99 20.58 14.15
N TRP A 43 4.29 20.27 14.08
CA TRP A 43 4.78 19.15 13.25
C TRP A 43 4.19 17.80 13.66
N GLU A 44 3.97 17.58 14.96
CA GLU A 44 3.34 16.37 15.50
C GLU A 44 1.80 16.41 15.46
N ASP A 45 1.17 17.53 15.12
CA ASP A 45 -0.26 17.61 14.87
C ASP A 45 -0.60 17.14 13.45
N TRP A 46 -1.40 16.08 13.37
CA TRP A 46 -1.83 15.52 12.10
C TRP A 46 -2.78 16.46 11.33
N HIS A 47 -3.51 17.34 12.01
CA HIS A 47 -4.34 18.35 11.35
C HIS A 47 -3.46 19.39 10.66
N TRP A 48 -2.40 19.85 11.33
CA TRP A 48 -1.41 20.74 10.74
C TRP A 48 -0.77 20.11 9.49
N GLN A 49 -0.37 18.84 9.57
CA GLN A 49 0.20 18.09 8.44
C GLN A 49 -0.78 18.02 7.24
N LEU A 50 -2.08 17.81 7.49
CA LEU A 50 -3.10 17.79 6.44
C LEU A 50 -3.40 19.17 5.85
N LYS A 51 -3.39 20.21 6.69
CA LYS A 51 -3.61 21.60 6.28
C LYS A 51 -2.45 22.11 5.41
N HIS A 52 -1.22 21.71 5.71
CA HIS A 52 0.01 22.16 5.03
C HIS A 52 0.53 21.15 4.00
N ARG A 53 -0.35 20.34 3.42
CA ARG A 53 0.01 19.49 2.29
C ARG A 53 0.50 20.34 1.13
N ILE A 54 1.62 19.94 0.54
CA ILE A 54 2.13 20.50 -0.70
C ILE A 54 1.11 20.22 -1.80
N ARG A 55 0.59 21.30 -2.40
CA ARG A 55 -0.45 21.26 -3.44
C ARG A 55 -0.06 22.01 -4.70
N THR A 56 0.97 22.84 -4.64
CA THR A 56 1.45 23.63 -5.79
C THR A 56 2.84 23.21 -6.24
N LYS A 57 3.18 23.57 -7.48
CA LYS A 57 4.54 23.39 -8.03
C LYS A 57 5.55 24.19 -7.20
N GLU A 58 5.18 25.40 -6.81
CA GLU A 58 6.02 26.38 -6.11
C GLU A 58 6.38 25.91 -4.70
N GLU A 59 5.43 25.31 -3.98
CA GLU A 59 5.70 24.65 -2.70
C GLU A 59 6.63 23.44 -2.88
N LEU A 60 6.36 22.58 -3.86
CA LEU A 60 7.17 21.37 -4.07
C LEU A 60 8.61 21.70 -4.49
N ALA A 61 8.81 22.75 -5.29
CA ALA A 61 10.12 23.22 -5.72
C ALA A 61 11.01 23.70 -4.55
N GLN A 62 10.44 24.03 -3.40
CA GLN A 62 11.19 24.36 -2.17
C GLN A 62 11.69 23.11 -1.43
N VAL A 63 11.20 21.92 -1.78
CA VAL A 63 11.58 20.65 -1.16
C VAL A 63 12.51 19.86 -2.06
N ILE A 64 12.25 19.82 -3.37
CA ILE A 64 12.99 18.98 -4.33
C ILE A 64 13.31 19.74 -5.61
N LYS A 65 14.37 19.31 -6.29
CA LYS A 65 14.67 19.78 -7.65
C LYS A 65 13.74 19.10 -8.65
N LEU A 66 12.72 19.82 -9.12
CA LEU A 66 11.75 19.31 -10.09
C LEU A 66 12.40 19.02 -11.46
N THR A 67 11.97 17.92 -12.07
CA THR A 67 12.28 17.61 -13.47
C THR A 67 11.26 18.23 -14.40
N PRO A 68 11.59 18.48 -15.68
CA PRO A 68 10.62 18.99 -16.65
C PRO A 68 9.35 18.12 -16.79
N GLU A 69 9.51 16.80 -16.65
CA GLU A 69 8.38 15.86 -16.72
C GLU A 69 7.40 16.03 -15.56
N GLU A 70 7.90 16.29 -14.36
CA GLU A 70 7.06 16.52 -13.17
C GLU A 70 6.41 17.88 -13.21
N GLU A 71 7.10 18.92 -13.68
CA GLU A 71 6.47 20.23 -13.85
C GLU A 71 5.25 20.15 -14.77
N GLN A 72 5.38 19.42 -15.88
CA GLN A 72 4.27 19.17 -16.80
C GLN A 72 3.19 18.26 -16.17
N GLY A 73 3.60 17.23 -15.45
CA GLY A 73 2.71 16.33 -14.72
C GLY A 73 1.84 17.06 -13.71
N ILE A 74 2.45 17.91 -12.87
CA ILE A 74 1.77 18.74 -11.86
C ILE A 74 0.77 19.66 -12.54
N LYS A 75 1.15 20.33 -13.64
CA LYS A 75 0.24 21.21 -14.39
C LYS A 75 -0.99 20.48 -14.94
N LYS A 76 -0.85 19.20 -15.32
CA LYS A 76 -1.97 18.37 -15.81
C LYS A 76 -2.78 17.70 -14.70
N ALA A 77 -2.22 17.55 -13.51
CA ALA A 77 -2.90 16.94 -12.37
C ALA A 77 -3.84 17.94 -11.70
N SER A 78 -5.10 18.00 -12.14
CA SER A 78 -6.15 18.83 -11.54
C SER A 78 -7.35 18.01 -11.06
N GLY A 79 -8.05 18.49 -10.01
CA GLY A 79 -9.20 17.82 -9.42
C GLY A 79 -8.86 16.47 -8.77
N ARG A 80 -9.17 15.37 -9.46
CA ARG A 80 -8.92 14.01 -8.97
C ARG A 80 -7.47 13.63 -9.07
N LEU A 81 -6.94 13.03 -8.00
CA LEU A 81 -5.52 12.72 -7.86
C LEU A 81 -4.62 13.93 -8.17
N SER A 82 -5.01 15.13 -7.69
CA SER A 82 -4.16 16.33 -7.72
C SER A 82 -2.89 16.11 -6.88
N LEU A 83 -1.96 17.06 -6.94
CA LEU A 83 -0.79 17.04 -6.06
C LEU A 83 -1.25 17.23 -4.60
N ALA A 84 -0.94 16.27 -3.74
CA ALA A 84 -1.11 16.41 -2.30
C ALA A 84 -0.08 15.53 -1.58
N ILE A 85 0.90 16.17 -0.94
CA ILE A 85 1.98 15.49 -0.21
C ILE A 85 2.05 16.06 1.20
N THR A 86 1.97 15.21 2.23
CA THR A 86 2.13 15.67 3.62
C THR A 86 3.56 16.19 3.84
N PRO A 87 3.75 17.21 4.70
CA PRO A 87 5.07 17.66 5.11
C PRO A 87 5.95 16.49 5.58
N TYR A 88 5.40 15.58 6.38
CA TYR A 88 6.10 14.37 6.79
C TYR A 88 6.63 13.55 5.61
N TRP A 89 5.80 13.23 4.60
CA TRP A 89 6.26 12.45 3.45
C TRP A 89 7.31 13.19 2.64
N ALA A 90 7.18 14.51 2.53
CA ALA A 90 8.14 15.37 1.85
C ALA A 90 9.57 15.20 2.41
N THR A 91 9.73 15.03 3.73
CA THR A 91 11.04 14.77 4.38
C THR A 91 11.71 13.46 3.97
N LEU A 92 10.93 12.51 3.44
CA LEU A 92 11.43 11.20 3.05
C LEU A 92 11.95 11.18 1.61
N ILE A 93 11.59 12.20 0.83
CA ILE A 93 12.02 12.32 -0.56
C ILE A 93 13.50 12.73 -0.60
N ASP A 94 14.25 12.10 -1.50
CA ASP A 94 15.61 12.53 -1.81
C ASP A 94 15.52 13.64 -2.87
N PRO A 95 15.93 14.89 -2.57
CA PRO A 95 15.70 16.03 -3.44
C PRO A 95 16.52 15.99 -4.73
N GLU A 96 17.65 15.25 -4.71
CA GLU A 96 18.59 15.18 -5.82
C GLU A 96 18.41 13.92 -6.68
N ASP A 97 17.67 12.92 -6.18
CA ASP A 97 17.42 11.67 -6.90
C ASP A 97 16.05 11.69 -7.61
N PRO A 98 16.00 11.91 -8.94
CA PRO A 98 14.74 11.86 -9.70
C PRO A 98 14.12 10.46 -9.71
N ASN A 99 14.91 9.41 -9.43
CA ASN A 99 14.43 8.03 -9.34
C ASN A 99 14.04 7.65 -7.91
N CYS A 100 14.00 8.60 -6.97
CA CYS A 100 13.68 8.32 -5.58
C CYS A 100 12.33 7.58 -5.48
N PRO A 101 12.27 6.39 -4.87
CA PRO A 101 11.07 5.57 -4.87
C PRO A 101 9.90 6.20 -4.11
N LEU A 102 10.16 7.15 -3.21
CA LEU A 102 9.11 7.87 -2.47
C LEU A 102 8.57 9.06 -3.27
N ARG A 103 9.44 9.75 -4.00
CA ARG A 103 9.09 10.81 -4.97
C ARG A 103 8.14 10.27 -6.03
N ARG A 104 8.50 9.13 -6.64
CA ARG A 104 7.72 8.48 -7.69
C ARG A 104 6.33 8.03 -7.23
N GLN A 105 6.08 7.91 -5.94
CA GLN A 105 4.75 7.55 -5.42
C GLN A 105 3.86 8.77 -5.17
N ALA A 106 4.42 9.99 -5.15
CA ALA A 106 3.74 11.18 -4.66
C ALA A 106 3.69 12.32 -5.69
N VAL A 107 4.74 12.50 -6.50
CA VAL A 107 4.85 13.60 -7.46
C VAL A 107 4.25 13.18 -8.81
N PRO A 108 3.27 13.93 -9.35
CA PRO A 108 2.71 13.65 -10.67
C PRO A 108 3.75 13.79 -11.79
N VAL A 109 3.66 12.91 -12.79
CA VAL A 109 4.51 12.97 -13.99
C VAL A 109 3.67 13.01 -15.27
N MET A 110 4.23 13.59 -16.33
CA MET A 110 3.55 13.69 -17.63
C MET A 110 3.15 12.32 -18.19
N SER A 111 3.91 11.25 -17.92
CA SER A 111 3.55 9.88 -18.34
C SER A 111 2.20 9.39 -17.81
N GLU A 112 1.65 9.98 -16.75
CA GLU A 112 0.30 9.65 -16.27
C GLU A 112 -0.82 10.11 -17.20
N SER A 113 -0.53 11.07 -18.07
CA SER A 113 -1.49 11.53 -19.08
C SER A 113 -1.49 10.66 -20.35
N ALA A 114 -0.50 9.76 -20.49
CA ALA A 114 -0.45 8.81 -21.59
C ALA A 114 -1.27 7.57 -21.21
N ILE A 115 -2.47 7.45 -21.80
CA ILE A 115 -3.37 6.33 -21.52
C ILE A 115 -3.04 5.16 -22.46
N GLY A 116 -2.72 4.01 -21.88
CA GLY A 116 -2.46 2.77 -22.62
C GLY A 116 -3.73 2.09 -23.12
N PRO A 117 -3.64 1.21 -24.15
CA PRO A 117 -4.80 0.58 -24.80
C PRO A 117 -5.58 -0.38 -23.89
N HIS A 118 -4.99 -0.86 -22.81
CA HIS A 118 -5.58 -1.82 -21.88
C HIS A 118 -5.84 -1.23 -20.50
N GLU A 119 -5.79 0.09 -20.36
CA GLU A 119 -6.10 0.76 -19.11
C GLU A 119 -7.60 1.09 -19.01
N MET A 120 -8.16 0.92 -17.82
CA MET A 120 -9.58 1.06 -17.53
C MET A 120 -9.81 2.13 -16.47
N VAL A 121 -11.00 2.73 -16.45
CA VAL A 121 -11.39 3.68 -15.38
C VAL A 121 -11.61 2.93 -14.08
N ASP A 122 -12.33 1.80 -14.15
CA ASP A 122 -12.60 0.90 -13.03
C ASP A 122 -12.26 -0.54 -13.45
N PRO A 123 -10.98 -0.94 -13.45
CA PRO A 123 -10.60 -2.30 -13.87
C PRO A 123 -11.14 -3.35 -12.91
N LEU A 124 -11.47 -2.97 -11.67
CA LEU A 124 -11.95 -3.89 -10.67
C LEU A 124 -13.47 -4.02 -10.69
N ALA A 125 -14.21 -3.24 -11.49
CA ALA A 125 -15.67 -3.23 -11.50
C ALA A 125 -16.30 -2.99 -10.11
N GLU A 126 -15.64 -2.16 -9.28
CA GLU A 126 -16.18 -1.73 -7.98
C GLU A 126 -17.52 -1.01 -8.12
N ASP A 127 -17.69 -0.19 -9.16
CA ASP A 127 -18.92 0.58 -9.37
C ASP A 127 -20.08 -0.33 -9.81
N ARG A 128 -19.78 -1.37 -10.59
CA ARG A 128 -20.77 -2.38 -11.01
C ARG A 128 -21.18 -3.27 -9.84
N ASP A 129 -20.22 -3.69 -9.02
CA ASP A 129 -20.44 -4.57 -7.87
C ASP A 129 -20.94 -3.80 -6.64
N SER A 130 -21.71 -2.71 -6.83
CA SER A 130 -22.12 -1.77 -5.77
C SER A 130 -23.63 -1.85 -5.48
N PRO A 131 -24.08 -2.70 -4.54
CA PRO A 131 -25.52 -2.86 -4.24
C PRO A 131 -26.14 -1.67 -3.49
N ALA A 132 -25.32 -0.81 -2.89
CA ALA A 132 -25.75 0.42 -2.22
C ALA A 132 -24.67 1.50 -2.38
N PRO A 133 -25.00 2.80 -2.22
CA PRO A 133 -23.99 3.85 -2.22
C PRO A 133 -22.89 3.58 -1.20
N HIS A 134 -21.64 3.84 -1.58
CA HIS A 134 -20.44 3.61 -0.78
C HIS A 134 -20.15 2.15 -0.41
N LEU A 135 -20.83 1.17 -1.01
CA LEU A 135 -20.67 -0.24 -0.65
C LEU A 135 -20.40 -1.10 -1.88
N VAL A 136 -19.29 -1.83 -1.87
CA VAL A 136 -18.96 -2.82 -2.89
C VAL A 136 -19.09 -4.23 -2.30
N HIS A 137 -19.87 -5.09 -2.96
CA HIS A 137 -20.09 -6.48 -2.56
C HIS A 137 -19.77 -7.44 -3.71
N ARG A 138 -18.49 -7.86 -3.79
CA ARG A 138 -17.99 -8.78 -4.81
C ARG A 138 -17.95 -10.23 -4.36
N TYR A 139 -17.50 -10.46 -3.14
CA TYR A 139 -17.27 -11.79 -2.61
C TYR A 139 -18.44 -12.25 -1.76
N PRO A 140 -18.69 -13.56 -1.62
CA PRO A 140 -19.92 -14.05 -1.00
C PRO A 140 -20.20 -13.59 0.43
N ASP A 141 -19.16 -13.33 1.22
CA ASP A 141 -19.23 -13.21 2.68
C ASP A 141 -18.67 -11.88 3.23
N ARG A 142 -18.28 -10.95 2.35
CA ARG A 142 -17.59 -9.73 2.77
C ARG A 142 -17.80 -8.56 1.83
N VAL A 143 -17.78 -7.37 2.42
CA VAL A 143 -18.02 -6.11 1.72
C VAL A 143 -16.89 -5.11 1.94
N LEU A 144 -16.81 -4.14 1.04
CA LEU A 144 -15.95 -2.98 1.13
C LEU A 144 -16.83 -1.73 1.27
N LEU A 145 -16.70 -1.00 2.37
CA LEU A 145 -17.36 0.27 2.61
C LEU A 145 -16.37 1.42 2.34
N LEU A 146 -16.72 2.32 1.44
CA LEU A 146 -15.93 3.48 1.02
C LEU A 146 -16.30 4.68 1.91
N ALA A 147 -15.55 4.88 2.99
CA ALA A 147 -15.87 5.88 4.02
C ALA A 147 -15.55 7.32 3.61
N THR A 148 -14.56 7.52 2.73
CA THR A 148 -14.16 8.84 2.23
C THR A 148 -13.45 8.68 0.90
N GLU A 149 -13.38 9.74 0.11
CA GLU A 149 -12.62 9.86 -1.14
C GLU A 149 -11.35 10.71 -0.96
N HIS A 150 -11.03 11.12 0.26
CA HIS A 150 -9.81 11.86 0.57
C HIS A 150 -8.70 10.93 1.10
N CYS A 151 -7.45 11.36 0.95
CA CYS A 151 -6.26 10.71 1.51
C CYS A 151 -5.32 11.76 2.08
N ALA A 152 -4.46 11.38 3.03
CA ALA A 152 -3.39 12.27 3.50
C ALA A 152 -2.40 12.61 2.38
N MET A 153 -2.07 11.64 1.53
CA MET A 153 -1.27 11.81 0.33
C MET A 153 -1.92 11.04 -0.83
N TYR A 154 -1.92 11.62 -2.02
CA TYR A 154 -2.46 10.95 -3.21
C TYR A 154 -1.39 10.13 -3.93
N CYS A 155 -1.46 8.81 -3.77
CA CYS A 155 -0.55 7.86 -4.42
C CYS A 155 -0.69 7.93 -5.95
N ARG A 156 0.41 8.15 -6.70
CA ARG A 156 0.37 8.18 -8.17
C ARG A 156 -0.04 6.88 -8.85
N HIS A 157 -0.06 5.79 -8.09
CA HIS A 157 -0.49 4.45 -8.52
C HIS A 157 -1.86 4.06 -7.91
N CYS A 158 -2.68 5.02 -7.48
CA CYS A 158 -3.95 4.74 -6.82
C CYS A 158 -4.95 4.01 -7.73
N THR A 159 -5.37 2.80 -7.32
CA THR A 159 -6.41 2.04 -8.04
C THR A 159 -7.74 2.82 -8.13
N ARG A 160 -8.04 3.61 -7.10
CA ARG A 160 -9.28 4.41 -6.99
C ARG A 160 -9.10 5.86 -7.45
N ARG A 161 -8.14 6.16 -8.34
CA ARG A 161 -7.95 7.53 -8.86
C ARG A 161 -9.19 8.15 -9.51
N ARG A 162 -10.17 7.32 -9.93
CA ARG A 162 -11.47 7.78 -10.46
C ARG A 162 -12.38 8.37 -9.38
N LEU A 163 -12.17 8.01 -8.11
CA LEU A 163 -12.92 8.48 -6.94
C LEU A 163 -12.09 9.50 -6.17
N VAL A 164 -10.86 9.13 -5.81
CA VAL A 164 -10.02 9.87 -4.87
C VAL A 164 -9.56 11.23 -5.41
N GLY A 165 -9.71 12.29 -4.62
CA GLY A 165 -9.38 13.65 -5.07
C GLY A 165 -9.77 14.76 -4.09
N ASP A 166 -9.58 16.00 -4.56
CA ASP A 166 -10.02 17.22 -3.89
C ASP A 166 -11.33 17.70 -4.55
N HIS A 167 -12.46 17.27 -3.98
CA HIS A 167 -13.81 17.63 -4.40
C HIS A 167 -14.72 17.63 -3.17
N GLN A 168 -15.84 18.35 -3.22
CA GLN A 168 -16.76 18.40 -2.10
C GLN A 168 -17.48 17.07 -1.92
N GLU A 169 -17.33 16.45 -0.75
CA GLU A 169 -18.19 15.35 -0.32
C GLU A 169 -19.44 15.89 0.39
N SER A 170 -20.55 15.16 0.24
CA SER A 170 -21.74 15.40 1.05
C SER A 170 -21.51 14.86 2.47
N ASN A 171 -21.45 15.76 3.46
CA ASN A 171 -21.29 15.42 4.88
C ASN A 171 -22.64 15.15 5.58
N SER A 172 -23.55 14.45 4.90
CA SER A 172 -24.83 14.08 5.52
C SER A 172 -24.64 13.09 6.66
N VAL A 173 -25.35 13.29 7.77
CA VAL A 173 -25.41 12.35 8.91
C VAL A 173 -25.90 10.96 8.48
N SER A 174 -26.68 10.89 7.40
CA SER A 174 -27.25 9.66 6.82
C SER A 174 -26.38 9.02 5.72
N ARG A 175 -25.15 9.50 5.51
CA ARG A 175 -24.29 9.11 4.36
C ARG A 175 -24.15 7.60 4.16
N PHE A 176 -24.06 6.82 5.25
CA PHE A 176 -23.84 5.36 5.18
C PHE A 176 -25.07 4.52 5.48
N ASP A 177 -26.25 5.12 5.68
CA ASP A 177 -27.41 4.38 6.18
C ASP A 177 -27.86 3.29 5.19
N ALA A 178 -27.87 3.59 3.88
CA ALA A 178 -28.20 2.58 2.85
C ALA A 178 -27.21 1.40 2.82
N ALA A 179 -25.91 1.67 3.02
CA ALA A 179 -24.89 0.64 3.11
C ALA A 179 -25.06 -0.22 4.37
N VAL A 180 -25.32 0.42 5.51
CA VAL A 180 -25.56 -0.25 6.80
C VAL A 180 -26.81 -1.13 6.74
N GLU A 181 -27.90 -0.65 6.15
CA GLU A 181 -29.13 -1.44 5.98
C GLU A 181 -28.94 -2.63 5.02
N TYR A 182 -28.16 -2.45 3.95
CA TYR A 182 -27.78 -3.57 3.10
C TYR A 182 -26.99 -4.65 3.87
N ILE A 183 -26.02 -4.23 4.69
CA ILE A 183 -25.25 -5.18 5.52
C ILE A 183 -26.18 -5.89 6.50
N LYS A 184 -27.04 -5.15 7.22
CA LYS A 184 -28.00 -5.73 8.18
C LYS A 184 -28.93 -6.77 7.56
N SER A 185 -29.40 -6.52 6.34
CA SER A 185 -30.35 -7.40 5.64
C SER A 185 -29.69 -8.65 5.04
N ASN A 186 -28.38 -8.66 4.83
CA ASN A 186 -27.66 -9.77 4.19
C ASN A 186 -26.79 -10.56 5.18
N ARG A 187 -27.40 -11.58 5.80
CA ARG A 187 -26.81 -12.43 6.84
C ARG A 187 -25.54 -13.21 6.45
N LYS A 188 -25.18 -13.26 5.16
CA LYS A 188 -23.93 -13.90 4.70
C LYS A 188 -22.69 -13.04 4.96
N ILE A 189 -22.88 -11.74 5.16
CA ILE A 189 -21.78 -10.79 5.35
C ILE A 189 -21.24 -10.91 6.77
N ARG A 190 -20.04 -11.44 6.91
CA ARG A 190 -19.34 -11.59 8.20
C ARG A 190 -18.15 -10.65 8.36
N ASP A 191 -17.61 -10.14 7.26
CA ASP A 191 -16.40 -9.29 7.23
C ASP A 191 -16.69 -7.97 6.50
N VAL A 192 -16.48 -6.86 7.20
CA VAL A 192 -16.64 -5.51 6.65
C VAL A 192 -15.30 -4.79 6.65
N LEU A 193 -14.80 -4.49 5.44
CA LEU A 193 -13.61 -3.68 5.22
C LEU A 193 -14.02 -2.21 5.01
N ILE A 194 -13.62 -1.34 5.93
CA ILE A 194 -13.76 0.12 5.79
C ILE A 194 -12.50 0.66 5.12
N SER A 195 -12.67 1.32 3.98
CA SER A 195 -11.59 1.92 3.19
C SER A 195 -12.15 3.10 2.38
N GLY A 196 -11.74 3.26 1.12
CA GLY A 196 -12.08 4.40 0.28
C GLY A 196 -10.81 5.01 -0.30
N GLY A 197 -10.64 6.31 -0.08
CA GLY A 197 -9.34 6.95 0.00
C GLY A 197 -8.59 6.44 1.22
N ASP A 198 -8.72 7.10 2.37
CA ASP A 198 -8.14 6.63 3.63
C ASP A 198 -9.04 6.95 4.83
N PRO A 199 -9.68 5.96 5.47
CA PRO A 199 -10.64 6.18 6.54
C PRO A 199 -10.01 6.81 7.79
N LEU A 200 -8.69 6.65 7.99
CA LEU A 200 -8.03 7.20 9.18
C LEU A 200 -7.79 8.70 9.10
N ILE A 201 -8.09 9.39 7.99
CA ILE A 201 -8.05 10.86 7.97
C ILE A 201 -9.34 11.50 8.50
N MET A 202 -10.40 10.70 8.68
CA MET A 202 -11.63 11.16 9.31
C MET A 202 -11.38 11.54 10.77
N GLN A 203 -12.23 12.40 11.31
CA GLN A 203 -12.17 12.74 12.73
C GLN A 203 -12.43 11.50 13.59
N ASP A 204 -11.89 11.52 14.81
CA ASP A 204 -12.00 10.40 15.76
C ASP A 204 -13.46 10.00 16.01
N GLU A 205 -14.34 10.98 16.15
CA GLU A 205 -15.77 10.79 16.41
C GLU A 205 -16.48 10.21 15.18
N GLU A 206 -16.12 10.63 13.97
CA GLU A 206 -16.73 10.15 12.73
C GLU A 206 -16.42 8.67 12.48
N ILE A 207 -15.15 8.27 12.70
CA ILE A 207 -14.77 6.87 12.56
C ILE A 207 -15.35 6.01 13.68
N GLU A 208 -15.45 6.51 14.92
CA GLU A 208 -16.07 5.80 16.04
C GLU A 208 -17.55 5.51 15.76
N VAL A 209 -18.31 6.51 15.28
CA VAL A 209 -19.72 6.34 14.90
C VAL A 209 -19.87 5.29 13.80
N LEU A 210 -19.01 5.29 12.78
CA LEU A 210 -19.07 4.31 11.70
C LEU A 210 -18.75 2.90 12.20
N LEU A 211 -17.69 2.74 13.01
CA LEU A 211 -17.33 1.46 13.61
C LEU A 211 -18.46 0.92 14.49
N GLN A 212 -19.07 1.78 15.32
CA GLN A 212 -20.19 1.41 16.19
C GLN A 212 -21.42 0.95 15.40
N LYS A 213 -21.80 1.70 14.35
CA LYS A 213 -22.95 1.34 13.50
C LYS A 213 -22.76 -0.07 12.93
N ILE A 214 -21.58 -0.38 12.39
CA ILE A 214 -21.33 -1.68 11.73
C ILE A 214 -21.13 -2.79 12.75
N SER A 215 -20.38 -2.55 13.84
CA SER A 215 -20.13 -3.57 14.87
C SER A 215 -21.39 -3.97 15.65
N SER A 216 -22.44 -3.14 15.64
CA SER A 216 -23.73 -3.47 16.25
C SER A 216 -24.51 -4.55 15.49
N ILE A 217 -24.09 -4.89 14.27
CA ILE A 217 -24.77 -5.86 13.41
C ILE A 217 -24.36 -7.27 13.82
N SER A 218 -25.30 -8.05 14.36
CA SER A 218 -25.00 -9.31 15.08
C SER A 218 -24.30 -10.42 14.30
N HIS A 219 -24.34 -10.40 12.97
CA HIS A 219 -23.70 -11.41 12.12
C HIS A 219 -22.37 -10.92 11.51
N VAL A 220 -21.98 -9.66 11.76
CA VAL A 220 -20.65 -9.16 11.42
C VAL A 220 -19.69 -9.65 12.51
N GLU A 221 -18.75 -10.50 12.12
CA GLU A 221 -17.83 -11.17 13.05
C GLU A 221 -16.60 -10.32 13.35
N PHE A 222 -16.11 -9.56 12.38
CA PHE A 222 -14.97 -8.66 12.55
C PHE A 222 -14.97 -7.50 11.55
N LEU A 223 -14.29 -6.44 11.94
CA LEU A 223 -14.07 -5.25 11.11
C LEU A 223 -12.63 -5.22 10.62
N ARG A 224 -12.43 -4.57 9.48
CA ARG A 224 -11.09 -4.29 8.96
C ARG A 224 -10.98 -2.85 8.48
N LEU A 225 -9.82 -2.23 8.66
CA LEU A 225 -9.49 -0.93 8.06
C LEU A 225 -8.42 -1.10 6.99
N GLY A 226 -8.64 -0.49 5.82
CA GLY A 226 -7.61 -0.32 4.80
C GLY A 226 -7.10 1.12 4.82
N THR A 227 -5.84 1.33 5.22
CA THR A 227 -5.26 2.66 5.44
C THR A 227 -3.81 2.73 5.00
N ARG A 228 -3.35 3.93 4.64
CA ARG A 228 -1.94 4.26 4.41
C ARG A 228 -1.39 5.26 5.43
N VAL A 229 -2.24 5.78 6.31
CA VAL A 229 -1.90 6.78 7.34
C VAL A 229 -0.65 6.45 8.16
N PRO A 230 -0.41 5.22 8.67
CA PRO A 230 0.83 4.93 9.41
C PRO A 230 2.10 5.20 8.60
N VAL A 231 1.99 5.22 7.27
CA VAL A 231 3.10 5.41 6.33
C VAL A 231 3.20 6.86 5.84
N THR A 232 2.08 7.54 5.61
CA THR A 232 2.04 8.89 5.00
C THR A 232 1.75 10.01 6.01
N LEU A 233 1.17 9.69 7.16
CA LEU A 233 0.78 10.61 8.23
C LEU A 233 0.82 9.90 9.59
N PRO A 234 1.97 9.37 10.04
CA PRO A 234 2.04 8.59 11.28
C PRO A 234 1.61 9.38 12.53
N GLN A 235 1.60 10.73 12.46
CA GLN A 235 1.08 11.63 13.49
C GLN A 235 -0.38 11.35 13.86
N ARG A 236 -1.19 10.89 12.91
CA ARG A 236 -2.62 10.61 13.11
C ARG A 236 -2.87 9.44 14.06
N ILE A 237 -1.88 8.57 14.25
CA ILE A 237 -1.97 7.47 15.22
C ILE A 237 -1.65 8.01 16.62
N THR A 238 -2.69 8.58 17.22
CA THR A 238 -2.67 9.12 18.59
C THR A 238 -3.17 8.10 19.60
N GLU A 239 -2.88 8.30 20.88
CA GLU A 239 -3.42 7.44 21.95
C GLU A 239 -4.96 7.44 21.95
N LYS A 240 -5.59 8.60 21.70
CA LYS A 240 -7.05 8.73 21.62
C LYS A 240 -7.62 7.84 20.52
N LEU A 241 -7.07 7.91 19.29
CA LEU A 241 -7.51 7.06 18.19
C LEU A 241 -7.32 5.57 18.53
N VAL A 242 -6.14 5.20 19.02
CA VAL A 242 -5.86 3.79 19.37
C VAL A 242 -6.83 3.28 20.45
N ASN A 243 -7.14 4.11 21.44
CA ASN A 243 -8.13 3.79 22.47
C ASN A 243 -9.55 3.65 21.94
N ILE A 244 -9.93 4.37 20.88
CA ILE A 244 -11.20 4.16 20.16
C ILE A 244 -11.17 2.82 19.43
N LEU A 245 -10.16 2.61 18.58
CA LEU A 245 -10.07 1.44 17.71
C LEU A 245 -10.11 0.12 18.49
N LYS A 246 -9.43 0.04 19.65
CA LYS A 246 -9.38 -1.19 20.45
C LYS A 246 -10.71 -1.61 21.08
N LYS A 247 -11.69 -0.69 21.20
CA LYS A 247 -13.04 -1.01 21.71
C LYS A 247 -13.82 -1.93 20.76
N TYR A 248 -13.47 -1.91 19.48
CA TYR A 248 -14.18 -2.62 18.41
C TYR A 248 -13.48 -3.93 17.99
N SER A 249 -12.78 -4.57 18.93
CA SER A 249 -12.17 -5.88 18.70
C SER A 249 -13.24 -6.96 18.46
N PRO A 250 -13.01 -7.93 17.55
CA PRO A 250 -11.85 -8.07 16.67
C PRO A 250 -11.83 -7.05 15.51
N LEU A 251 -10.74 -6.25 15.47
CA LEU A 251 -10.45 -5.27 14.42
C LEU A 251 -9.08 -5.58 13.80
N TRP A 252 -8.99 -5.56 12.48
CA TRP A 252 -7.74 -5.76 11.76
C TRP A 252 -7.39 -4.53 10.92
N ILE A 253 -6.10 -4.28 10.69
CA ILE A 253 -5.67 -3.16 9.85
C ILE A 253 -4.75 -3.66 8.73
N SER A 254 -5.12 -3.36 7.50
CA SER A 254 -4.27 -3.50 6.31
C SER A 254 -3.59 -2.16 6.01
N ILE A 255 -2.27 -2.11 6.14
CA ILE A 255 -1.43 -0.93 5.93
C ILE A 255 -0.71 -1.01 4.57
N HIS A 256 -0.71 0.08 3.81
CA HIS A 256 -0.09 0.10 2.48
C HIS A 256 1.38 0.55 2.49
N PHE A 257 2.31 -0.42 2.46
CA PHE A 257 3.75 -0.18 2.28
C PHE A 257 4.24 -0.68 0.91
N ASN A 258 5.10 0.09 0.25
CA ASN A 258 5.72 -0.24 -1.02
C ASN A 258 7.24 -0.28 -1.00
N HIS A 259 7.92 0.41 -0.07
CA HIS A 259 9.39 0.50 -0.10
C HIS A 259 10.02 0.57 1.30
N PRO A 260 11.19 -0.05 1.55
CA PRO A 260 11.84 0.02 2.86
C PRO A 260 12.15 1.44 3.38
N LYS A 261 12.29 2.42 2.47
CA LYS A 261 12.50 3.83 2.84
C LYS A 261 11.30 4.45 3.56
N GLU A 262 10.11 3.86 3.45
CA GLU A 262 8.90 4.31 4.13
C GLU A 262 8.89 3.96 5.63
N ILE A 263 9.71 2.97 6.01
CA ILE A 263 9.82 2.46 7.38
C ILE A 263 10.76 3.37 8.18
N THR A 264 10.18 4.44 8.73
CA THR A 264 10.88 5.38 9.61
C THR A 264 10.69 5.02 11.09
N LYS A 265 11.41 5.70 11.98
CA LYS A 265 11.17 5.59 13.43
C LYS A 265 9.74 6.01 13.81
N ARG A 266 9.23 7.10 13.24
CA ARG A 266 7.89 7.62 13.55
C ARG A 266 6.78 6.70 13.04
N CYS A 267 6.97 6.13 11.84
CA CYS A 267 6.12 5.08 11.29
C CYS A 267 6.12 3.83 12.18
N LYS A 268 7.29 3.41 12.67
CA LYS A 268 7.40 2.28 13.61
C LYS A 268 6.61 2.53 14.90
N ILE A 269 6.74 3.72 15.50
CA ILE A 269 5.98 4.08 16.71
C ILE A 269 4.47 3.95 16.45
N ALA A 270 3.98 4.46 15.32
CA ALA A 270 2.58 4.36 14.93
C ALA A 270 2.12 2.89 14.80
N CYS A 271 2.91 2.04 14.13
CA CYS A 271 2.61 0.61 14.02
C CYS A 271 2.67 -0.11 15.38
N ASP A 272 3.67 0.21 16.22
CA ASP A 272 3.82 -0.36 17.55
C ASP A 272 2.57 -0.06 18.39
N MET A 273 2.14 1.20 18.46
CA MET A 273 0.92 1.60 19.20
C MET A 273 -0.32 0.82 18.78
N LEU A 274 -0.53 0.61 17.48
CA LEU A 274 -1.66 -0.18 16.98
C LEU A 274 -1.54 -1.65 17.38
N SER A 275 -0.36 -2.24 17.21
CA SER A 275 -0.13 -3.65 17.55
C SER A 275 -0.15 -3.93 19.06
N ASP A 276 0.32 -2.99 19.90
CA ASP A 276 0.26 -3.05 21.36
C ASP A 276 -1.17 -2.96 21.88
N ALA A 277 -2.06 -2.32 21.13
CA ALA A 277 -3.50 -2.34 21.38
C ALA A 277 -4.19 -3.66 20.97
N GLY A 278 -3.42 -4.67 20.54
CA GLY A 278 -3.92 -5.99 20.17
C GLY A 278 -4.48 -6.09 18.76
N ILE A 279 -4.30 -5.05 17.92
CA ILE A 279 -4.82 -5.00 16.54
C ILE A 279 -3.85 -5.73 15.60
N PRO A 280 -4.25 -6.82 14.92
CA PRO A 280 -3.40 -7.47 13.94
C PRO A 280 -3.16 -6.58 12.70
N LEU A 281 -1.89 -6.42 12.33
CA LEU A 281 -1.46 -5.59 11.21
C LEU A 281 -1.00 -6.43 10.03
N GLY A 282 -1.58 -6.18 8.86
CA GLY A 282 -1.17 -6.75 7.58
C GLY A 282 -0.62 -5.68 6.65
N SER A 283 0.40 -5.99 5.84
CA SER A 283 0.88 -5.09 4.79
C SER A 283 0.35 -5.49 3.42
N GLN A 284 -0.22 -4.52 2.72
CA GLN A 284 -0.57 -4.63 1.31
C GLN A 284 0.44 -3.81 0.50
N THR A 285 1.20 -4.49 -0.36
CA THR A 285 2.20 -3.89 -1.23
C THR A 285 1.71 -3.94 -2.67
N VAL A 286 1.95 -2.89 -3.47
CA VAL A 286 1.74 -2.94 -4.91
C VAL A 286 3.10 -3.08 -5.59
N LEU A 287 3.20 -3.99 -6.56
CA LEU A 287 4.40 -4.20 -7.35
C LEU A 287 4.53 -3.11 -8.42
N LEU A 288 5.49 -2.20 -8.23
CA LEU A 288 5.65 -0.97 -8.99
C LEU A 288 7.04 -0.92 -9.65
N LYS A 289 7.04 -0.73 -10.97
CA LYS A 289 8.24 -0.67 -11.81
C LYS A 289 9.22 0.42 -11.36
N GLY A 290 10.47 0.04 -11.13
CA GLY A 290 11.56 0.88 -10.64
C GLY A 290 11.37 1.42 -9.21
N ILE A 291 10.44 0.88 -8.43
CA ILE A 291 10.27 1.22 -7.01
C ILE A 291 10.61 -0.02 -6.18
N ASN A 292 9.90 -1.13 -6.38
CA ASN A 292 10.06 -2.36 -5.59
C ASN A 292 10.08 -3.63 -6.44
N ASP A 293 10.25 -3.49 -7.76
CA ASP A 293 10.31 -4.56 -8.75
C ASP A 293 11.61 -5.36 -8.76
N ARG A 294 12.36 -5.34 -7.64
CA ARG A 294 13.60 -6.08 -7.45
C ARG A 294 13.48 -7.00 -6.23
N PRO A 295 13.82 -8.30 -6.35
CA PRO A 295 13.70 -9.25 -5.24
C PRO A 295 14.39 -8.83 -3.94
N TYR A 296 15.58 -8.21 -4.02
CA TYR A 296 16.31 -7.79 -2.82
C TYR A 296 15.64 -6.61 -2.09
N ILE A 297 15.00 -5.69 -2.82
CA ILE A 297 14.23 -4.58 -2.25
C ILE A 297 13.00 -5.13 -1.55
N MET A 298 12.25 -6.00 -2.25
CA MET A 298 11.04 -6.61 -1.71
C MET A 298 11.36 -7.44 -0.45
N ARG A 299 12.41 -8.27 -0.48
CA ARG A 299 12.84 -9.06 0.68
C ARG A 299 13.18 -8.18 1.88
N ARG A 300 13.92 -7.09 1.66
CA ARG A 300 14.22 -6.13 2.72
C ARG A 300 12.94 -5.52 3.30
N LEU A 301 11.98 -5.13 2.45
CA LEU A 301 10.70 -4.60 2.89
C LEU A 301 9.97 -5.61 3.78
N MET A 302 9.84 -6.86 3.33
CA MET A 302 9.16 -7.90 4.10
C MET A 302 9.82 -8.17 5.45
N HIS A 303 11.15 -8.12 5.52
CA HIS A 303 11.88 -8.28 6.79
C HIS A 303 11.64 -7.10 7.73
N ASP A 304 11.73 -5.87 7.22
CA ASP A 304 11.58 -4.67 8.03
C ASP A 304 10.14 -4.51 8.53
N LEU A 305 9.13 -4.95 7.76
CA LEU A 305 7.73 -5.04 8.21
C LEU A 305 7.55 -5.99 9.40
N LEU A 306 8.16 -7.18 9.36
CA LEU A 306 8.05 -8.12 10.47
C LEU A 306 8.69 -7.59 11.76
N LYS A 307 9.79 -6.81 11.67
CA LYS A 307 10.43 -6.18 12.84
C LYS A 307 9.54 -5.15 13.55
N MET A 308 8.46 -4.70 12.90
CA MET A 308 7.46 -3.81 13.48
C MET A 308 6.09 -4.46 13.63
N ARG A 309 6.05 -5.81 13.69
CA ARG A 309 4.83 -6.61 13.88
C ARG A 309 3.76 -6.37 12.79
N VAL A 310 4.18 -5.94 11.60
CA VAL A 310 3.33 -5.87 10.42
C VAL A 310 3.60 -7.10 9.55
N ARG A 311 2.58 -7.95 9.37
CA ARG A 311 2.73 -9.17 8.56
C ARG A 311 2.58 -8.85 7.07
N PRO A 312 3.53 -9.19 6.20
CA PRO A 312 3.31 -9.20 4.76
C PRO A 312 2.06 -10.00 4.38
N TYR A 313 1.06 -9.33 3.81
CA TYR A 313 -0.22 -9.95 3.44
C TYR A 313 -0.30 -10.20 1.94
N TYR A 314 -0.31 -9.12 1.14
CA TYR A 314 -0.37 -9.21 -0.32
C TYR A 314 0.74 -8.43 -0.99
N ILE A 315 1.22 -8.96 -2.12
CA ILE A 315 1.80 -8.17 -3.20
C ILE A 315 0.75 -8.16 -4.32
N TYR A 316 0.25 -6.99 -4.67
CA TYR A 316 -0.64 -6.80 -5.81
C TYR A 316 0.18 -6.54 -7.07
N GLN A 317 -0.17 -7.21 -8.16
CA GLN A 317 0.16 -6.70 -9.49
C GLN A 317 -0.47 -5.31 -9.63
N CYS A 318 0.28 -4.33 -10.17
CA CYS A 318 -0.27 -3.00 -10.42
C CYS A 318 -1.48 -3.08 -11.36
N ASP A 319 -2.62 -2.59 -10.89
CA ASP A 319 -3.87 -2.58 -11.64
C ASP A 319 -3.74 -1.75 -12.91
N PRO A 320 -4.42 -2.15 -14.01
CA PRO A 320 -4.41 -1.44 -15.27
C PRO A 320 -5.39 -0.26 -15.22
N VAL A 321 -5.22 0.65 -14.27
CA VAL A 321 -6.01 1.89 -14.20
C VAL A 321 -5.42 2.92 -15.15
N LYS A 322 -6.24 3.80 -15.73
CA LYS A 322 -5.77 4.89 -16.61
C LYS A 322 -4.57 5.63 -16.01
N GLY A 323 -3.51 5.80 -16.79
CA GLY A 323 -2.31 6.55 -16.41
C GLY A 323 -1.36 5.85 -15.46
N THR A 324 -1.48 4.54 -15.23
CA THR A 324 -0.56 3.76 -14.37
C THR A 324 0.39 2.87 -15.17
N GLN A 325 0.33 2.86 -16.50
CA GLN A 325 1.11 1.98 -17.37
C GLN A 325 2.61 2.02 -17.07
N HIS A 326 3.15 3.21 -16.78
CA HIS A 326 4.56 3.42 -16.45
C HIS A 326 4.98 2.77 -15.11
N PHE A 327 4.04 2.42 -14.22
CA PHE A 327 4.28 1.63 -13.01
C PHE A 327 4.11 0.13 -13.19
N ARG A 328 3.45 -0.32 -14.27
CA ARG A 328 3.15 -1.74 -14.46
C ARG A 328 4.41 -2.54 -14.76
N THR A 329 4.46 -3.75 -14.21
CA THR A 329 5.49 -4.75 -14.47
C THR A 329 4.88 -5.94 -15.21
N PRO A 330 5.68 -6.70 -15.99
CA PRO A 330 5.28 -8.03 -16.43
C PRO A 330 5.04 -8.96 -15.22
N VAL A 331 4.03 -9.83 -15.29
CA VAL A 331 3.68 -10.77 -14.21
C VAL A 331 4.87 -11.65 -13.79
N ALA A 332 5.76 -11.97 -14.73
CA ALA A 332 6.99 -12.74 -14.48
C ALA A 332 7.90 -12.09 -13.42
N VAL A 333 7.86 -10.76 -13.27
CA VAL A 333 8.61 -10.05 -12.21
C VAL A 333 8.09 -10.44 -10.83
N GLY A 334 6.77 -10.45 -10.64
CA GLY A 334 6.14 -10.90 -9.40
C GLY A 334 6.44 -12.36 -9.09
N ILE A 335 6.35 -13.25 -10.09
CA ILE A 335 6.71 -14.67 -9.94
C ILE A 335 8.17 -14.83 -9.51
N ASN A 336 9.10 -14.11 -10.15
CA ASN A 336 10.52 -14.13 -9.77
C ASN A 336 10.74 -13.62 -8.34
N ILE A 337 10.05 -12.55 -7.93
CA ILE A 337 10.09 -12.09 -6.52
C ILE A 337 9.63 -13.20 -5.58
N MET A 338 8.52 -13.86 -5.87
CA MET A 338 8.01 -14.96 -5.04
C MET A 338 8.98 -16.14 -4.96
N GLU A 339 9.64 -16.51 -6.06
CA GLU A 339 10.71 -17.53 -6.11
C GLU A 339 11.88 -17.14 -5.18
N LYS A 340 12.26 -15.87 -5.15
CA LYS A 340 13.37 -15.37 -4.32
C LYS A 340 12.99 -15.07 -2.87
N LEU A 341 11.71 -15.16 -2.50
CA LEU A 341 11.23 -15.06 -1.13
C LEU A 341 11.02 -16.45 -0.52
N ARG A 342 10.23 -17.31 -1.17
CA ARG A 342 9.86 -18.62 -0.62
C ARG A 342 11.09 -19.50 -0.43
N GLY A 343 11.29 -19.99 0.81
CA GLY A 343 12.44 -20.82 1.17
C GLY A 343 13.75 -20.07 1.42
N HIS A 344 13.84 -18.80 0.99
CA HIS A 344 15.00 -17.93 1.21
C HIS A 344 14.84 -16.97 2.40
N THR A 345 13.66 -16.94 3.01
CA THR A 345 13.35 -16.19 4.24
C THR A 345 12.29 -16.91 5.07
N SER A 346 12.07 -16.45 6.30
CA SER A 346 10.97 -16.85 7.18
C SER A 346 9.63 -16.90 6.46
N GLY A 347 8.83 -17.95 6.70
CA GLY A 347 7.53 -18.14 6.05
C GLY A 347 6.55 -16.98 6.28
N TYR A 348 6.59 -16.35 7.46
CA TYR A 348 5.80 -15.15 7.78
C TYR A 348 6.13 -13.94 6.90
N ALA A 349 7.32 -13.90 6.30
CA ALA A 349 7.77 -12.82 5.42
C ALA A 349 7.35 -13.04 3.96
N VAL A 350 6.64 -14.13 3.66
CA VAL A 350 6.24 -14.47 2.29
C VAL A 350 4.75 -14.17 2.11
N PRO A 351 4.38 -13.02 1.50
CA PRO A 351 3.00 -12.67 1.22
C PRO A 351 2.42 -13.56 0.11
N THR A 352 1.13 -13.41 -0.18
CA THR A 352 0.55 -13.94 -1.41
C THR A 352 0.73 -12.90 -2.52
N TYR A 353 1.28 -13.28 -3.67
CA TYR A 353 1.26 -12.43 -4.85
C TYR A 353 -0.06 -12.65 -5.60
N VAL A 354 -0.79 -11.58 -5.88
CA VAL A 354 -2.13 -11.64 -6.48
C VAL A 354 -2.26 -10.70 -7.67
N ILE A 355 -3.07 -11.12 -8.64
CA ILE A 355 -3.62 -10.25 -9.67
C ILE A 355 -5.10 -10.11 -9.36
N ASP A 356 -5.60 -8.89 -9.19
CA ASP A 356 -7.05 -8.67 -9.12
C ASP A 356 -7.61 -8.77 -10.56
N GLY A 357 -8.43 -9.78 -10.81
CA GLY A 357 -8.93 -10.12 -12.13
C GLY A 357 -9.74 -8.96 -12.71
N PRO A 358 -9.36 -8.42 -13.88
CA PRO A 358 -10.10 -7.34 -14.52
C PRO A 358 -11.59 -7.69 -14.69
N GLY A 359 -12.46 -6.69 -14.56
CA GLY A 359 -13.91 -6.89 -14.58
C GLY A 359 -14.48 -7.46 -13.27
N GLY A 360 -13.73 -7.40 -12.16
CA GLY A 360 -14.20 -7.82 -10.84
C GLY A 360 -14.07 -9.32 -10.57
N GLY A 361 -13.11 -10.00 -11.20
CA GLY A 361 -12.83 -11.42 -10.96
C GLY A 361 -12.24 -11.73 -9.58
N GLY A 362 -11.79 -10.69 -8.86
CA GLY A 362 -11.20 -10.83 -7.53
C GLY A 362 -9.74 -11.26 -7.56
N LYS A 363 -9.16 -11.47 -6.37
CA LYS A 363 -7.73 -11.64 -6.15
C LYS A 363 -7.32 -13.08 -6.46
N ILE A 364 -6.66 -13.28 -7.59
CA ILE A 364 -6.19 -14.59 -8.05
C ILE A 364 -4.73 -14.75 -7.63
N PRO A 365 -4.39 -15.75 -6.80
CA PRO A 365 -3.01 -15.99 -6.37
C PRO A 365 -2.15 -16.50 -7.53
N ILE A 366 -0.96 -15.93 -7.67
CA ILE A 366 0.04 -16.29 -8.67
C ILE A 366 1.35 -16.60 -7.95
N GLY A 367 2.06 -17.63 -8.41
CA GLY A 367 3.35 -17.98 -7.84
C GLY A 367 4.12 -18.96 -8.72
N PRO A 368 5.31 -19.37 -8.26
CA PRO A 368 6.07 -20.38 -8.96
C PRO A 368 5.42 -21.76 -8.88
N ASN A 369 5.65 -22.59 -9.90
CA ASN A 369 5.22 -23.99 -9.90
C ASN A 369 6.17 -24.83 -9.06
N TYR A 370 5.67 -25.42 -7.98
CA TYR A 370 6.41 -26.35 -7.13
C TYR A 370 6.05 -27.81 -7.39
N ILE A 371 4.87 -28.08 -7.95
CA ILE A 371 4.50 -29.40 -8.49
C ILE A 371 5.05 -29.47 -9.92
N LEU A 372 5.86 -30.49 -10.19
CA LEU A 372 6.45 -30.74 -11.51
C LEU A 372 5.64 -31.77 -12.31
N SER A 373 5.16 -32.81 -11.63
CA SER A 373 4.29 -33.83 -12.21
C SER A 373 3.49 -34.56 -11.12
N GLN A 374 2.44 -35.26 -11.52
CA GLN A 374 1.57 -36.02 -10.63
C GLN A 374 1.10 -37.31 -11.32
N ALA A 375 0.90 -38.36 -10.53
CA ALA A 375 0.29 -39.62 -10.91
C ALA A 375 -0.58 -40.11 -9.74
N LYS A 376 -1.39 -41.17 -9.94
CA LYS A 376 -2.22 -41.72 -8.86
C LYS A 376 -1.36 -42.08 -7.65
N GLY A 377 -1.65 -41.49 -6.49
CA GLY A 377 -0.95 -41.72 -5.23
C GLY A 377 0.46 -41.13 -5.16
N LYS A 378 0.85 -40.22 -6.07
CA LYS A 378 2.22 -39.73 -6.18
C LYS A 378 2.33 -38.32 -6.75
N TYR A 379 3.12 -37.47 -6.08
CA TYR A 379 3.49 -36.13 -6.52
C TYR A 379 5.00 -35.96 -6.65
N VAL A 380 5.46 -35.33 -7.73
CA VAL A 380 6.85 -34.91 -7.90
C VAL A 380 6.94 -33.40 -7.69
N LEU A 381 7.75 -33.00 -6.71
CA LEU A 381 7.85 -31.62 -6.23
C LEU A 381 9.28 -31.10 -6.44
N ARG A 382 9.44 -29.80 -6.67
CA ARG A 382 10.72 -29.10 -6.47
C ARG A 382 10.65 -28.20 -5.25
N ASN A 383 11.78 -28.00 -4.58
CA ASN A 383 11.92 -26.95 -3.57
C ASN A 383 12.64 -25.70 -4.11
N TYR A 384 12.84 -24.70 -3.25
CA TYR A 384 13.54 -23.44 -3.57
C TYR A 384 15.02 -23.63 -3.98
N LYS A 385 15.64 -24.77 -3.68
CA LYS A 385 17.00 -25.13 -4.13
C LYS A 385 17.00 -25.86 -5.48
N GLY A 386 15.84 -26.05 -6.10
CA GLY A 386 15.68 -26.88 -7.30
C GLY A 386 15.82 -28.39 -7.04
N LYS A 387 15.92 -28.82 -5.78
CA LYS A 387 15.96 -30.26 -5.45
C LYS A 387 14.58 -30.88 -5.68
N ILE A 388 14.58 -32.07 -6.27
CA ILE A 388 13.37 -32.83 -6.61
C ILE A 388 13.06 -33.81 -5.48
N TYR A 389 11.79 -33.90 -5.11
CA TYR A 389 11.25 -34.80 -4.10
C TYR A 389 10.05 -35.55 -4.66
N THR A 390 9.84 -36.78 -4.21
CA THR A 390 8.61 -37.53 -4.47
C THR A 390 7.84 -37.65 -3.17
N TYR A 391 6.57 -37.26 -3.18
CA TYR A 391 5.61 -37.49 -2.10
C TYR A 391 4.65 -38.60 -2.53
N LEU A 392 4.51 -39.64 -1.71
CA LEU A 392 3.56 -40.74 -1.91
C LEU A 392 2.37 -40.50 -1.01
N GLU A 393 1.15 -40.64 -1.55
CA GLU A 393 -0.10 -40.45 -0.80
C GLU A 393 -0.55 -41.70 -0.04
#